data_AF-A0A7L3TJ28-F1
#
_entry.id   AF-A0A7L3TJ28-F1
#
_cell.length_a   1.000
_cell.length_b   1.000
_cell.length_c   1.000
_cell.angle_alpha   90.00
_cell.angle_beta   90.00
_cell.angle_gamma   90.00
#
_symmetry.space_group_name_H-M   'P 1'
#
loop_
_entity.id
_entity.type
_entity.pdbx_description
1 polymer ?
#
loop_
_entity_poly.entity_id
_entity_poly.type
_entity_poly.pdbx_seq_one_letter_code
_entity_poly.pdbx_strand_id
1 'polypeptide(L)'
;GARYRQGQSPTPRTREYFYYIDHQGQLFLDDTKVKNFITCFKDVAFLAFFFKRLEPNRSGRYEAEFPFLSPCGRERNFLRCEDRPIVFTQILPDSGHHGWLLSYCGGGERLAVPFQPENLMMSPENGRLYHPAPAKTGGVGLVRSALASEWSPGFQFGRGPEQPPTHFFWEGRRYRLTEELLPLLRGGGEG
;
A
#
# COMPACT_ATOMS: atom_id res chain seq x y z
N GLY A 1 8.90 22.52 -2.12
CA GLY A 1 8.36 21.52 -1.18
C GLY A 1 8.22 22.13 0.19
N ALA A 2 7.22 21.72 0.95
CA ALA A 2 6.99 22.21 2.30
C ALA A 2 8.20 22.02 3.23
N ARG A 3 8.48 23.06 4.02
CA ARG A 3 9.57 23.07 5.01
C ARG A 3 9.07 22.39 6.30
N TYR A 4 9.66 21.27 6.66
CA TYR A 4 9.39 20.55 7.91
C TYR A 4 10.68 20.15 8.62
N ARG A 5 10.57 19.79 9.91
CA ARG A 5 11.63 19.16 10.71
C ARG A 5 11.05 17.98 11.48
N GLN A 6 11.74 16.84 11.49
CA GLN A 6 11.31 15.69 12.28
C GLN A 6 11.16 16.04 13.77
N GLY A 7 10.06 15.59 14.37
CA GLY A 7 9.75 15.82 15.79
C GLY A 7 9.42 17.26 16.15
N GLN A 8 9.06 18.11 15.16
CA GLN A 8 8.65 19.49 15.42
C GLN A 8 7.34 19.56 16.23
N SER A 9 7.14 20.68 16.93
CA SER A 9 5.96 20.92 17.78
C SER A 9 5.34 22.27 17.47
N PRO A 10 4.51 22.39 16.41
CA PRO A 10 3.91 23.66 16.02
C PRO A 10 2.89 24.16 17.05
N THR A 11 2.31 23.26 17.84
CA THR A 11 1.36 23.56 18.92
C THR A 11 1.78 22.83 20.20
N PRO A 12 1.42 23.37 21.39
CA PRO A 12 1.72 22.71 22.65
C PRO A 12 1.20 21.27 22.68
N ARG A 13 2.05 20.35 23.16
CA ARG A 13 1.74 18.92 23.30
C ARG A 13 1.48 18.16 21.99
N THR A 14 1.79 18.73 20.83
CA THR A 14 1.75 18.04 19.54
C THR A 14 3.17 17.81 19.03
N ARG A 15 3.47 16.60 18.54
CA ARG A 15 4.71 16.30 17.82
C ARG A 15 4.38 15.84 16.40
N GLU A 16 5.10 16.35 15.42
CA GLU A 16 4.92 15.99 14.03
C GLU A 16 6.14 15.21 13.53
N TYR A 17 5.86 14.06 12.92
CA TYR A 17 6.85 13.20 12.26
C TYR A 17 6.42 12.96 10.82
N PHE A 18 7.40 12.79 9.95
CA PHE A 18 7.20 12.71 8.51
C PHE A 18 7.81 11.41 8.00
N TYR A 19 7.01 10.64 7.28
CA TYR A 19 7.34 9.30 6.83
C TYR A 19 7.21 9.18 5.31
N TYR A 20 7.97 8.23 4.79
CA TYR A 20 7.93 7.81 3.40
C TYR A 20 7.73 6.30 3.35
N ILE A 21 6.84 5.84 2.47
CA ILE A 21 6.75 4.43 2.10
C ILE A 21 7.14 4.24 0.63
N ASP A 22 8.03 3.28 0.39
CA ASP A 22 8.48 2.93 -0.96
C ASP A 22 7.56 1.88 -1.62
N HIS A 23 7.82 1.59 -2.89
CA HIS A 23 7.12 0.55 -3.65
C HIS A 23 7.41 -0.90 -3.18
N GLN A 24 8.33 -1.10 -2.23
CA GLN A 24 8.61 -2.39 -1.60
C GLN A 24 7.81 -2.58 -0.30
N GLY A 25 7.06 -1.56 0.14
CA GLY A 25 6.29 -1.57 1.38
C GLY A 25 7.13 -1.28 2.62
N GLN A 26 8.31 -0.68 2.45
CA GLN A 26 9.21 -0.33 3.54
C GLN A 26 8.92 1.10 4.01
N LEU A 27 8.73 1.27 5.32
CA LEU A 27 8.47 2.56 5.94
C LEU A 27 9.78 3.18 6.45
N PHE A 28 9.96 4.48 6.20
CA PHE A 28 11.13 5.26 6.59
C PHE A 28 10.73 6.59 7.22
N LEU A 29 11.61 7.19 8.02
CA LEU A 29 11.55 8.64 8.22
C LEU A 29 11.87 9.34 6.89
N ASP A 30 11.10 10.36 6.55
CA ASP A 30 11.15 10.97 5.23
C ASP A 30 12.52 11.58 4.89
N ASP A 31 13.17 12.20 5.87
CA ASP A 31 14.50 12.82 5.78
C ASP A 31 15.67 11.82 5.89
N THR A 32 15.39 10.51 5.98
CA THR A 32 16.42 9.47 5.92
C THR A 32 17.17 9.57 4.60
N LYS A 33 18.48 9.84 4.65
CA LYS A 33 19.35 10.00 3.47
C LYS A 33 19.44 8.74 2.63
N VAL A 34 19.67 7.59 3.28
CA VAL A 34 19.81 6.30 2.61
C VAL A 34 18.62 5.42 3.01
N LYS A 35 17.68 5.23 2.09
CA LYS A 35 16.49 4.39 2.30
C LYS A 35 16.78 2.99 1.77
N ASN A 36 16.98 2.05 2.68
CA ASN A 36 17.27 0.65 2.35
C ASN A 36 16.76 -0.28 3.47
N PHE A 37 16.94 -1.58 3.29
CA PHE A 37 16.49 -2.56 4.27
C PHE A 37 17.07 -2.34 5.67
N ILE A 38 18.26 -1.74 5.85
CA ILE A 38 18.80 -1.49 7.19
C ILE A 38 18.07 -0.34 7.88
N THR A 39 17.71 0.71 7.14
CA THR A 39 17.14 1.96 7.70
C THR A 39 15.62 1.98 7.80
N CYS A 40 14.91 0.99 7.23
CA CYS A 40 13.46 0.91 7.35
C CYS A 40 13.00 0.44 8.76
N PHE A 41 11.81 0.87 9.14
CA PHE A 41 11.11 0.34 10.32
C PHE A 41 10.65 -1.10 10.06
N LYS A 42 10.88 -1.98 11.04
CA LYS A 42 10.56 -3.42 10.97
C LYS A 42 9.74 -3.93 12.15
N ASP A 43 9.58 -3.12 13.19
CA ASP A 43 8.81 -3.53 14.37
C ASP A 43 7.34 -3.71 13.99
N VAL A 44 6.88 -4.96 14.01
CA VAL A 44 5.55 -5.34 13.54
C VAL A 44 4.45 -4.66 14.35
N ALA A 45 4.65 -4.44 15.65
CA ALA A 45 3.67 -3.76 16.49
C ALA A 45 3.51 -2.28 16.11
N PHE A 46 4.62 -1.59 15.87
CA PHE A 46 4.65 -0.21 15.38
C PHE A 46 4.02 -0.10 13.99
N LEU A 47 4.42 -0.95 13.03
CA LEU A 47 3.86 -0.94 11.67
C LEU A 47 2.35 -1.19 11.73
N ALA A 48 1.92 -2.20 12.48
CA ALA A 48 0.50 -2.49 12.67
C ALA A 48 -0.25 -1.30 13.27
N PHE A 49 0.32 -0.66 14.28
CA PHE A 49 -0.26 0.53 14.90
C PHE A 49 -0.41 1.69 13.90
N PHE A 50 0.63 1.94 13.09
CA PHE A 50 0.71 3.02 12.12
C PHE A 50 -0.31 2.82 10.99
N PHE A 51 -0.24 1.71 10.27
CA PHE A 51 -1.10 1.49 9.11
C PHE A 51 -2.57 1.24 9.49
N LYS A 52 -2.85 0.70 10.67
CA LYS A 52 -4.25 0.58 11.15
C LYS A 52 -4.89 1.93 11.47
N ARG A 53 -4.12 3.00 11.68
CA ARG A 53 -4.66 4.35 11.94
C ARG A 53 -4.51 5.29 10.75
N LEU A 54 -3.87 4.84 9.69
CA LEU A 54 -3.67 5.64 8.50
C LEU A 54 -5.01 6.04 7.87
N GLU A 55 -5.13 7.34 7.60
CA GLU A 55 -6.30 8.00 7.02
C GLU A 55 -5.84 9.14 6.09
N PRO A 56 -6.73 9.68 5.23
CA PRO A 56 -6.39 10.82 4.39
C PRO A 56 -6.05 12.02 5.27
N ASN A 57 -4.98 12.74 4.93
CA ASN A 57 -4.58 13.93 5.65
C ASN A 57 -5.58 15.06 5.37
N ARG A 58 -6.35 15.42 6.40
CA ARG A 58 -7.29 16.55 6.41
C ARG A 58 -7.00 17.50 7.56
N SER A 59 -5.74 17.59 7.96
CA SER A 59 -5.30 18.34 9.13
C SER A 59 -5.11 19.83 8.88
N GLY A 60 -5.22 20.28 7.63
CA GLY A 60 -4.85 21.61 7.17
C GLY A 60 -3.33 21.82 7.05
N ARG A 61 -2.53 20.77 7.20
CA ARG A 61 -1.05 20.85 7.20
C ARG A 61 -0.47 19.78 6.28
N TYR A 62 0.40 20.22 5.37
CA TYR A 62 1.18 19.33 4.49
C TYR A 62 0.33 18.38 3.62
N GLU A 63 -0.94 18.71 3.36
CA GLU A 63 -1.86 17.78 2.68
C GLU A 63 -1.40 17.41 1.28
N ALA A 64 -0.83 18.37 0.54
CA ALA A 64 -0.30 18.14 -0.79
C ALA A 64 0.94 17.24 -0.80
N GLU A 65 1.92 17.51 0.09
CA GLU A 65 3.15 16.70 0.13
C GLU A 65 3.01 15.38 0.89
N PHE A 66 2.11 15.32 1.86
CA PHE A 66 1.86 14.17 2.73
C PHE A 66 0.35 13.89 2.78
N PRO A 67 -0.20 13.20 1.78
CA PRO A 67 -1.64 13.00 1.62
C PRO A 67 -2.27 12.06 2.65
N PHE A 68 -1.46 11.43 3.52
CA PHE A 68 -1.94 10.55 4.57
C PHE A 68 -1.41 10.95 5.95
N LEU A 69 -2.17 10.62 6.98
CA LEU A 69 -1.85 10.87 8.37
C LEU A 69 -2.16 9.63 9.22
N SER A 70 -1.26 9.27 10.13
CA SER A 70 -1.52 8.27 11.17
C SER A 70 -1.46 8.96 12.55
N PRO A 71 -2.61 9.27 13.20
CA PRO A 71 -2.61 9.87 14.53
C PRO A 71 -2.13 8.88 15.61
N CYS A 72 -1.30 9.36 16.54
CA CYS A 72 -0.74 8.56 17.64
C CYS A 72 -0.75 9.36 18.95
N GLY A 73 -1.91 9.45 19.59
CA GLY A 73 -2.09 10.29 20.77
C GLY A 73 -1.71 11.75 20.48
N ARG A 74 -0.57 12.17 21.04
CA ARG A 74 0.02 13.52 20.85
C ARG A 74 0.83 13.67 19.55
N GLU A 75 1.11 12.57 18.87
CA GLU A 75 1.89 12.55 17.64
C GLU A 75 0.98 12.59 16.41
N ARG A 76 1.49 13.25 15.37
CA ARG A 76 0.92 13.36 14.04
C ARG A 76 1.97 12.83 13.06
N ASN A 77 1.71 11.65 12.51
CA ASN A 77 2.64 10.97 11.64
C ASN A 77 2.18 11.13 10.18
N PHE A 78 2.72 12.13 9.51
CA PHE A 78 2.43 12.44 8.11
C PHE A 78 3.13 11.41 7.22
N LEU A 79 2.44 10.93 6.18
CA LEU A 79 2.95 9.94 5.25
C LEU A 79 2.79 10.42 3.82
N ARG A 80 3.87 10.31 3.06
CA ARG A 80 3.84 10.31 1.60
C ARG A 80 4.29 8.94 1.08
N CYS A 81 3.83 8.58 -0.11
CA CYS A 81 4.11 7.28 -0.71
C CYS A 81 4.71 7.45 -2.10
N GLU A 82 5.50 6.48 -2.52
CA GLU A 82 5.99 6.42 -3.90
C GLU A 82 4.87 6.12 -4.90
N ASP A 83 3.90 5.28 -4.51
CA ASP A 83 2.79 4.86 -5.37
C ASP A 83 1.47 4.80 -4.57
N ARG A 84 1.38 3.86 -3.63
CA ARG A 84 0.24 3.73 -2.71
C ARG A 84 0.71 3.60 -1.25
N PRO A 85 -0.12 4.00 -0.28
CA PRO A 85 0.20 3.85 1.15
C PRO A 85 0.16 2.38 1.61
N ILE A 86 -0.53 1.51 0.86
CA ILE A 86 -0.63 0.08 1.13
C ILE A 86 0.14 -0.66 0.04
N VAL A 87 1.14 -1.44 0.44
CA VAL A 87 1.92 -2.29 -0.45
C VAL A 87 1.87 -3.72 0.07
N PHE A 88 1.25 -4.62 -0.70
CA PHE A 88 1.18 -6.04 -0.41
C PHE A 88 2.53 -6.69 -0.65
N THR A 89 3.05 -7.34 0.39
CA THR A 89 4.41 -7.89 0.40
C THR A 89 4.43 -9.41 0.39
N GLN A 90 3.37 -10.06 0.87
CA GLN A 90 3.34 -11.52 1.02
C GLN A 90 1.91 -12.03 1.00
N ILE A 91 1.73 -13.25 0.51
CA ILE A 91 0.51 -14.04 0.69
C ILE A 91 0.69 -15.00 1.86
N LEU A 92 -0.34 -15.13 2.69
CA LEU A 92 -0.34 -15.96 3.90
C LEU A 92 -1.55 -16.91 3.86
N PRO A 93 -1.43 -18.13 4.40
CA PRO A 93 -2.61 -18.95 4.64
C PRO A 93 -3.52 -18.25 5.65
N ASP A 94 -4.82 -18.28 5.42
CA ASP A 94 -5.78 -17.85 6.44
C ASP A 94 -5.98 -18.97 7.46
N SER A 95 -5.37 -18.84 8.63
CA SER A 95 -5.45 -19.86 9.69
C SER A 95 -6.86 -20.07 10.23
N GLY A 96 -7.79 -19.12 10.02
CA GLY A 96 -9.18 -19.19 10.51
C GLY A 96 -10.20 -19.61 9.45
N HIS A 97 -9.85 -19.52 8.17
CA HIS A 97 -10.75 -19.81 7.04
C HIS A 97 -9.97 -20.53 5.94
N HIS A 98 -10.54 -21.50 5.24
CA HIS A 98 -9.85 -22.17 4.12
C HIS A 98 -9.63 -21.20 2.93
N GLY A 99 -8.60 -20.36 3.00
CA GLY A 99 -8.34 -19.27 2.08
C GLY A 99 -6.96 -18.62 2.26
N TRP A 100 -6.79 -17.43 1.69
CA TRP A 100 -5.52 -16.72 1.64
C TRP A 100 -5.69 -15.26 2.05
N LEU A 101 -4.67 -14.71 2.70
CA LEU A 101 -4.58 -13.31 3.07
C LEU A 101 -3.43 -12.64 2.33
N LEU A 102 -3.61 -11.40 1.90
CA LEU A 102 -2.50 -10.54 1.48
C LEU A 102 -2.07 -9.64 2.62
N SER A 103 -0.86 -9.89 3.11
CA SER A 103 -0.23 -9.06 4.12
C SER A 103 0.56 -7.92 3.47
N TYR A 104 0.54 -6.77 4.13
CA TYR A 104 1.10 -5.54 3.62
C TYR A 104 2.04 -4.85 4.60
N CYS A 105 2.94 -4.05 4.02
CA CYS A 105 3.87 -3.15 4.72
C CYS A 105 4.61 -3.80 5.90
N GLY A 106 5.01 -5.07 5.76
CA GLY A 106 5.77 -5.82 6.76
C GLY A 106 5.00 -6.21 8.04
N GLY A 107 3.68 -6.04 8.11
CA GLY A 107 2.91 -6.28 9.33
C GLY A 107 2.44 -7.70 9.58
N GLY A 108 2.76 -8.66 8.71
CA GLY A 108 2.31 -10.05 8.82
C GLY A 108 0.78 -10.15 8.90
N GLU A 109 0.28 -11.13 9.65
CA GLU A 109 -1.16 -11.33 9.87
C GLU A 109 -1.85 -10.12 10.54
N ARG A 110 -1.10 -9.25 11.24
CA ARG A 110 -1.68 -8.06 11.88
C ARG A 110 -2.10 -7.00 10.87
N LEU A 111 -1.51 -7.02 9.68
CA LEU A 111 -1.80 -6.13 8.56
C LEU A 111 -2.01 -7.00 7.33
N ALA A 112 -3.20 -7.61 7.24
CA ALA A 112 -3.58 -8.42 6.11
C ALA A 112 -5.06 -8.24 5.77
N VAL A 113 -5.38 -8.47 4.51
CA VAL A 113 -6.75 -8.46 3.97
C VAL A 113 -7.02 -9.78 3.23
N PRO A 114 -8.29 -10.20 3.09
CA PRO A 114 -8.62 -11.36 2.27
C PRO A 114 -8.10 -11.22 0.84
N PHE A 115 -7.41 -12.24 0.35
CA PHE A 115 -7.00 -12.31 -1.05
C PHE A 115 -8.22 -12.56 -1.93
N GLN A 116 -8.32 -11.77 -3.01
CA GLN A 116 -9.44 -11.77 -3.96
C GLN A 116 -8.84 -11.83 -5.37
N PRO A 117 -8.55 -13.04 -5.89
CA PRO A 117 -7.85 -13.23 -7.15
C PRO A 117 -8.56 -12.56 -8.35
N GLU A 118 -9.89 -12.54 -8.36
CA GLU A 118 -10.71 -11.88 -9.38
C GLU A 118 -10.56 -10.35 -9.40
N ASN A 119 -10.13 -9.75 -8.30
CA ASN A 119 -10.00 -8.30 -8.14
C ASN A 119 -8.55 -7.82 -8.31
N LEU A 120 -7.64 -8.71 -8.72
CA LEU A 120 -6.32 -8.31 -9.19
C LEU A 120 -6.44 -7.46 -10.46
N MET A 121 -5.67 -6.37 -10.51
CA MET A 121 -5.68 -5.48 -11.65
C MET A 121 -4.27 -5.04 -12.02
N MET A 122 -3.86 -5.34 -13.25
CA MET A 122 -2.64 -4.78 -13.83
C MET A 122 -2.97 -3.43 -14.45
N SER A 123 -2.25 -2.38 -14.05
CA SER A 123 -2.41 -1.07 -14.66
C SER A 123 -1.85 -1.07 -16.09
N PRO A 124 -2.64 -0.65 -17.09
CA PRO A 124 -2.15 -0.55 -18.47
C PRO A 124 -1.10 0.55 -18.64
N GLU A 125 -1.04 1.52 -17.73
CA GLU A 125 -0.16 2.69 -17.85
C GLU A 125 1.29 2.39 -17.43
N ASN A 126 1.47 1.55 -16.41
CA ASN A 126 2.78 1.31 -15.80
C ASN A 126 3.10 -0.18 -15.57
N GLY A 127 2.19 -1.10 -15.93
CA GLY A 127 2.35 -2.54 -15.76
C GLY A 127 2.35 -3.03 -14.31
N ARG A 128 2.13 -2.16 -13.32
CA ARG A 128 2.10 -2.53 -11.90
C ARG A 128 0.81 -3.27 -11.58
N LEU A 129 0.89 -4.19 -10.62
CA LEU A 129 -0.23 -5.00 -10.17
C LEU A 129 -0.83 -4.41 -8.90
N TYR A 130 -2.16 -4.39 -8.82
CA TYR A 130 -2.92 -3.81 -7.72
C TYR A 130 -3.96 -4.79 -7.20
N HIS A 131 -4.36 -4.62 -5.94
CA HIS A 131 -5.39 -5.41 -5.25
C HIS A 131 -6.21 -4.50 -4.32
N PRO A 132 -7.50 -4.83 -4.01
CA PRO A 132 -8.30 -4.07 -3.06
C PRO A 132 -7.62 -3.91 -1.69
N ALA A 133 -7.59 -2.68 -1.20
CA ALA A 133 -7.02 -2.33 0.10
C ALA A 133 -8.08 -1.64 0.99
N PRO A 134 -7.80 -1.36 2.27
CA PRO A 134 -8.74 -0.65 3.13
C PRO A 134 -9.24 0.67 2.49
N ALA A 135 -10.56 0.87 2.46
CA ALA A 135 -11.19 2.03 1.81
C ALA A 135 -10.64 3.38 2.30
N LYS A 136 -10.35 3.48 3.60
CA LYS A 136 -9.80 4.69 4.24
C LYS A 136 -8.42 5.10 3.71
N THR A 137 -7.67 4.19 3.10
CA THR A 137 -6.35 4.48 2.50
C THR A 137 -6.42 4.56 0.98
N GLY A 138 -7.60 4.82 0.42
CA GLY A 138 -7.83 4.94 -1.02
C GLY A 138 -8.39 3.68 -1.69
N GLY A 139 -8.62 2.59 -0.93
CA GLY A 139 -9.30 1.39 -1.44
C GLY A 139 -8.49 0.49 -2.37
N VAL A 140 -7.27 0.88 -2.73
CA VAL A 140 -6.37 0.13 -3.62
C VAL A 140 -4.94 0.13 -3.09
N GLY A 141 -4.29 -1.03 -3.17
CA GLY A 141 -2.91 -1.23 -2.74
C GLY A 141 -2.06 -1.79 -3.88
N LEU A 142 -0.78 -1.43 -3.87
CA LEU A 142 0.22 -1.94 -4.80
C LEU A 142 0.63 -3.36 -4.39
N VAL A 143 0.73 -4.28 -5.33
CA VAL A 143 1.42 -5.57 -5.12
C VAL A 143 2.89 -5.35 -5.49
N ARG A 144 3.81 -5.57 -4.54
CA ARG A 144 5.24 -5.35 -4.80
C ARG A 144 5.74 -6.23 -5.95
N SER A 145 6.74 -5.76 -6.69
CA SER A 145 7.22 -6.44 -7.90
C SER A 145 7.61 -7.90 -7.68
N ALA A 146 8.27 -8.24 -6.56
CA ALA A 146 8.65 -9.62 -6.26
C ALA A 146 7.43 -10.56 -6.20
N LEU A 147 6.37 -10.15 -5.49
CA LEU A 147 5.13 -10.93 -5.37
C LEU A 147 4.37 -10.98 -6.71
N ALA A 148 4.34 -9.88 -7.45
CA ALA A 148 3.74 -9.85 -8.79
C ALA A 148 4.47 -10.78 -9.77
N SER A 149 5.81 -10.87 -9.69
CA SER A 149 6.61 -11.78 -10.50
C SER A 149 6.33 -13.24 -10.18
N GLU A 150 6.17 -13.60 -8.89
CA GLU A 150 5.78 -14.95 -8.46
C GLU A 150 4.43 -15.36 -9.07
N TRP A 151 3.49 -14.42 -9.21
CA TRP A 151 2.17 -14.66 -9.79
C TRP A 151 2.12 -14.55 -11.31
N SER A 152 3.18 -14.04 -11.96
CA SER A 152 3.21 -13.81 -13.40
C SER A 152 2.75 -15.02 -14.25
N PRO A 153 3.10 -16.29 -13.92
CA PRO A 153 2.66 -17.44 -14.72
C PRO A 153 1.15 -17.71 -14.65
N GLY A 154 0.47 -17.20 -13.63
CA GLY A 154 -0.97 -17.37 -13.47
C GLY A 154 -1.81 -16.43 -14.35
N PHE A 155 -1.23 -15.37 -14.89
CA PHE A 155 -1.97 -14.39 -15.70
C PHE A 155 -2.19 -14.85 -17.14
N GLN A 156 -3.40 -14.65 -17.66
CA GLN A 156 -3.79 -15.03 -19.03
C GLN A 156 -4.23 -13.83 -19.86
N PHE A 157 -3.54 -13.65 -20.98
CA PHE A 157 -3.63 -12.49 -21.87
C PHE A 157 -4.60 -12.75 -23.04
N GLY A 158 -5.88 -12.94 -22.73
CA GLY A 158 -6.92 -13.29 -23.73
C GLY A 158 -7.18 -12.24 -24.81
N ARG A 159 -6.71 -11.00 -24.63
CA ARG A 159 -6.79 -9.90 -25.62
C ARG A 159 -5.46 -9.65 -26.36
N GLY A 160 -4.48 -10.53 -26.18
CA GLY A 160 -3.11 -10.37 -26.69
C GLY A 160 -2.12 -9.88 -25.61
N PRO A 161 -0.81 -10.04 -25.84
CA PRO A 161 0.24 -9.80 -24.83
C PRO A 161 0.42 -8.33 -24.45
N GLU A 162 0.06 -7.40 -25.35
CA GLU A 162 0.16 -5.95 -25.14
C GLU A 162 -1.01 -5.37 -24.33
N GLN A 163 -2.02 -6.20 -24.01
CA GLN A 163 -3.21 -5.80 -23.25
C GLN A 163 -3.13 -6.33 -21.82
N PRO A 164 -3.79 -5.70 -20.83
CA PRO A 164 -3.89 -6.27 -19.49
C PRO A 164 -4.48 -7.69 -19.50
N PRO A 165 -4.08 -8.56 -18.55
CA PRO A 165 -4.60 -9.91 -18.46
C PRO A 165 -6.11 -9.88 -18.22
N THR A 166 -6.78 -10.91 -18.75
CA THR A 166 -8.23 -11.07 -18.65
C THR A 166 -8.64 -12.06 -17.56
N HIS A 167 -7.72 -12.95 -17.20
CA HIS A 167 -7.94 -14.00 -16.22
C HIS A 167 -6.67 -14.21 -15.39
N PHE A 168 -6.87 -14.77 -14.20
CA PHE A 168 -5.82 -15.23 -13.31
C PHE A 168 -6.12 -16.67 -12.88
N PHE A 169 -5.13 -17.55 -12.99
CA PHE A 169 -5.21 -18.94 -12.54
C PHE A 169 -4.55 -19.08 -11.18
N TRP A 170 -5.31 -19.54 -10.19
CA TRP A 170 -4.87 -19.66 -8.80
C TRP A 170 -5.51 -20.89 -8.16
N GLU A 171 -4.72 -21.72 -7.48
CA GLU A 171 -5.19 -22.91 -6.74
C GLU A 171 -6.14 -23.80 -7.56
N GLY A 172 -5.75 -24.14 -8.80
CA GLY A 172 -6.54 -25.01 -9.66
C GLY A 172 -7.79 -24.36 -10.29
N ARG A 173 -8.08 -23.09 -9.96
CA ARG A 173 -9.26 -22.36 -10.43
C ARG A 173 -8.87 -21.19 -11.32
N ARG A 174 -9.68 -20.97 -12.36
CA ARG A 174 -9.58 -19.82 -13.26
C ARG A 174 -10.53 -18.72 -12.82
N TYR A 175 -10.02 -17.52 -12.59
CA TYR A 175 -10.75 -16.33 -12.20
C TYR A 175 -10.78 -15.34 -13.37
N ARG A 176 -11.94 -14.77 -13.67
CA ARG A 176 -12.06 -13.64 -14.61
C ARG A 176 -11.78 -12.36 -13.83
N LEU A 177 -10.90 -11.50 -14.35
CA LEU A 177 -10.57 -10.23 -13.70
C LEU A 177 -11.69 -9.21 -13.92
N THR A 178 -12.09 -8.52 -12.86
CA THR A 178 -13.29 -7.66 -12.82
C THR A 178 -13.05 -6.22 -13.27
N GLU A 179 -11.79 -5.78 -13.30
CA GLU A 179 -11.38 -4.39 -13.60
C GLU A 179 -11.99 -3.33 -12.63
N GLU A 180 -12.55 -3.74 -11.49
CA GLU A 180 -13.27 -2.86 -10.53
C GLU A 180 -12.40 -1.73 -9.94
N LEU A 181 -11.07 -1.91 -9.93
CA LEU A 181 -10.13 -0.93 -9.39
C LEU A 181 -9.81 0.21 -10.38
N LEU A 182 -10.22 0.12 -11.65
CA LEU A 182 -9.93 1.13 -12.69
C LEU A 182 -10.24 2.57 -12.25
N PRO A 183 -11.42 2.88 -11.66
CA PRO A 183 -11.75 4.25 -11.25
C PRO A 183 -10.81 4.78 -10.16
N LEU A 184 -10.35 3.92 -9.23
CA LEU A 184 -9.45 4.29 -8.14
C LEU A 184 -8.01 4.50 -8.61
N LEU A 185 -7.63 3.83 -9.70
CA LEU A 185 -6.32 4.03 -10.34
C LEU A 185 -6.28 5.33 -11.15
N ARG A 186 -7.35 5.67 -11.87
CA ARG A 186 -7.45 6.91 -12.65
C ARG A 186 -7.66 8.16 -11.79
N GLY A 187 -8.39 8.06 -10.68
CA GLY A 187 -8.69 9.18 -9.79
C GLY A 187 -7.51 9.67 -8.92
N GLY A 188 -6.32 9.08 -9.05
CA GLY A 188 -5.13 9.49 -8.30
C GLY A 188 -4.24 10.52 -9.02
N GLY A 189 -4.61 10.96 -10.23
CA GLY A 189 -3.81 11.84 -11.09
C GLY A 189 -4.26 13.31 -11.15
N GLU A 190 -5.30 13.71 -10.42
CA GLU A 190 -5.76 15.10 -10.38
C GLU A 190 -5.79 15.61 -8.95
N GLY A 191 -4.79 16.44 -8.61
CA GLY A 191 -4.61 17.09 -7.32
C GLY A 191 -3.29 17.83 -7.28
#